data_AF-A0A948VF61-F1
#
_entry.id   AF-A0A948VF61-F1
#
_cell.length_a   1.000
_cell.length_b   1.000
_cell.length_c   1.000
_cell.angle_alpha   90.00
_cell.angle_beta   90.00
_cell.angle_gamma   90.00
#
_symmetry.space_group_name_H-M   'P 1'
#
loop_
_entity.id
_entity.type
_entity.pdbx_description
1 polymer ?
#
loop_
_entity_poly.entity_id
_entity_poly.type
_entity_poly.pdbx_seq_one_letter_code
_entity_poly.pdbx_strand_id
1 'polypeptide(L)'
;MRLEIRNINISSILFSSVPVVVFVLGLLGAVITFFFTPSPAVYTMTIFKKFLAIGMYSLMYTLLVVALLVFVVFVYNFFTNIVGLKGIKFDIEEINQEN
;
A
#
# COMPACT_ATOMS: atom_id res chain seq x y z
N MET A 1 -22.31 10.22 -15.96
CA MET A 1 -21.28 10.72 -16.91
C MET A 1 -20.17 9.68 -17.05
N ARG A 2 -19.49 9.60 -18.22
CA ARG A 2 -18.33 8.71 -18.44
C ARG A 2 -17.03 9.42 -18.07
N LEU A 3 -16.42 9.05 -16.94
CA LEU A 3 -15.15 9.60 -16.48
C LEU A 3 -14.00 8.64 -16.85
N GLU A 4 -12.91 9.15 -17.43
CA GLU A 4 -11.71 8.37 -17.74
C GLU A 4 -10.53 8.87 -16.90
N ILE A 5 -10.02 8.03 -16.00
CA ILE A 5 -8.87 8.37 -15.16
C ILE A 5 -7.59 8.07 -15.93
N ARG A 6 -6.98 9.08 -16.55
CA ARG A 6 -5.73 8.91 -17.33
C ARG A 6 -4.48 9.17 -16.51
N ASN A 7 -4.58 9.80 -15.35
CA ASN A 7 -3.44 10.10 -14.50
C ASN A 7 -3.81 9.93 -13.02
N ILE A 8 -2.98 9.20 -12.30
CA ILE A 8 -3.08 9.03 -10.85
C ILE A 8 -1.95 9.85 -10.21
N ASN A 9 -2.33 10.79 -9.35
CA ASN A 9 -1.36 11.61 -8.63
C ASN A 9 -0.62 10.76 -7.58
N ILE A 10 0.72 10.69 -7.64
CA ILE A 10 1.55 9.93 -6.69
C ILE A 10 1.32 10.39 -5.24
N SER A 11 1.08 11.68 -5.02
CA SER A 11 0.80 12.23 -3.68
C SER A 11 -0.44 11.62 -3.04
N SER A 12 -1.42 11.13 -3.83
CA SER A 12 -2.60 10.46 -3.30
C SER A 12 -2.28 9.10 -2.68
N ILE A 13 -1.15 8.47 -3.02
CA ILE A 13 -0.70 7.23 -2.37
C ILE A 13 0.07 7.57 -1.09
N LEU A 14 0.97 8.55 -1.16
CA LEU A 14 1.89 8.89 -0.07
C LEU A 14 1.17 9.55 1.12
N PHE A 15 0.18 10.39 0.84
CA PHE A 15 -0.53 11.18 1.86
C PHE A 15 -1.97 10.70 2.10
N SER A 16 -2.33 9.49 1.67
CA SER A 16 -3.61 8.88 2.02
C SER A 16 -3.52 8.00 3.27
N SER A 17 -4.62 7.33 3.59
CA SER A 17 -4.68 6.31 4.63
C SER A 17 -3.93 5.02 4.25
N VAL A 18 -3.53 4.83 2.98
CA VAL A 18 -2.91 3.58 2.50
C VAL A 18 -1.63 3.23 3.28
N PRO A 19 -0.64 4.12 3.46
CA PRO A 19 0.59 3.79 4.20
C PRO A 19 0.29 3.39 5.66
N VAL A 20 -0.70 4.03 6.29
CA VAL A 20 -1.09 3.72 7.68
C VAL A 20 -1.72 2.32 7.75
N VAL A 21 -2.62 1.99 6.82
CA VAL A 21 -3.23 0.65 6.74
C VAL A 21 -2.17 -0.42 6.52
N VAL A 22 -1.25 -0.19 5.57
CA VAL A 22 -0.14 -1.10 5.29
C VAL A 22 0.77 -1.26 6.51
N PHE A 23 1.02 -0.19 7.26
CA PHE A 23 1.81 -0.25 8.49
C PHE A 23 1.14 -1.10 9.57
N VAL A 24 -0.17 -0.95 9.78
CA VAL A 24 -0.93 -1.78 10.73
C VAL A 24 -0.91 -3.26 10.30
N LEU A 25 -1.08 -3.55 9.01
CA LEU A 25 -0.95 -4.92 8.49
C LEU A 25 0.48 -5.46 8.68
N GLY A 26 1.49 -4.63 8.46
CA GLY A 26 2.89 -4.96 8.72
C GLY A 26 3.18 -5.23 10.19
N LEU A 27 2.55 -4.50 11.12
CA LEU A 27 2.63 -4.74 12.57
C LEU A 27 2.01 -6.08 12.95
N LEU A 28 0.80 -6.37 12.46
CA LEU A 28 0.14 -7.65 12.72
C LEU A 28 0.97 -8.83 12.16
N GLY A 29 1.47 -8.71 10.93
CA GLY A 29 2.34 -9.71 10.33
C GLY A 29 3.65 -9.92 11.11
N ALA A 30 4.25 -8.83 11.59
CA ALA A 30 5.46 -8.90 12.41
C ALA A 30 5.20 -9.61 13.74
N VAL A 31 4.11 -9.28 14.44
CA VAL A 31 3.75 -9.93 15.70
C VAL A 31 3.59 -11.44 15.49
N ILE A 32 2.87 -11.85 14.45
CA ILE A 32 2.72 -13.27 14.09
C ILE A 32 4.08 -13.91 13.81
N THR A 33 4.95 -13.23 13.07
CA THR A 33 6.29 -13.74 12.71
C THR A 33 7.21 -13.91 13.92
N PHE A 34 7.28 -12.92 14.82
CA PHE A 34 8.24 -12.91 15.92
C PHE A 34 7.74 -13.59 17.21
N PHE A 35 6.43 -13.80 17.35
CA PHE A 35 5.85 -14.46 18.53
C PHE A 35 5.28 -15.84 18.25
N PHE A 36 4.68 -16.07 17.07
CA PHE A 36 3.93 -17.30 16.79
C PHE A 36 4.63 -18.23 15.79
N THR A 37 5.53 -17.70 14.96
CA THR A 37 6.23 -18.51 13.95
C THR A 37 7.54 -19.06 14.53
N PRO A 38 7.70 -20.39 14.64
CA PRO A 38 8.93 -20.98 15.13
C PRO A 38 10.05 -20.80 14.10
N SER A 39 11.06 -20.02 14.47
CA SER A 39 12.26 -19.78 13.67
C SER A 39 13.49 -19.85 14.58
N PRO A 40 14.56 -20.57 14.19
CA PRO A 40 15.81 -20.61 14.96
C PRO A 40 16.39 -19.21 15.23
N ALA A 41 16.19 -18.28 14.30
CA ALA A 41 16.66 -16.90 14.42
C ALA A 41 15.86 -16.09 15.43
N VAL A 42 14.58 -16.43 15.66
CA VAL A 42 13.67 -15.72 16.57
C VAL A 42 13.70 -16.31 17.97
N TYR A 43 13.98 -17.61 18.09
CA TYR A 43 13.95 -18.34 19.37
C TYR A 43 15.01 -17.86 20.36
N THR A 44 16.16 -17.41 19.84
CA THR A 44 17.29 -16.91 20.65
C THR A 44 17.17 -15.42 20.98
N MET A 45 16.14 -14.74 20.47
CA MET A 45 15.95 -13.31 20.71
C MET A 45 15.26 -13.04 22.06
N THR A 46 15.84 -12.10 22.81
CA THR A 46 15.18 -11.54 24.00
C THR A 46 13.91 -10.78 23.62
N ILE A 47 12.97 -10.62 24.56
CA ILE A 47 11.69 -9.94 24.32
C ILE A 47 11.88 -8.53 23.74
N PHE A 48 12.90 -7.80 24.22
CA PHE A 48 13.22 -6.45 23.73
C PHE A 48 13.70 -6.46 22.27
N LYS A 49 14.52 -7.43 21.89
CA LYS A 49 14.94 -7.62 20.49
C LYS A 49 13.76 -7.93 19.59
N LYS A 50 12.76 -8.68 20.08
CA LYS A 50 11.53 -8.95 19.32
C LYS A 50 10.69 -7.70 19.08
N PHE A 51 10.51 -6.83 20.09
CA PHE A 51 9.80 -5.56 19.90
C PHE A 51 10.52 -4.62 18.91
N LEU A 52 11.84 -4.52 19.01
CA LEU A 52 12.64 -3.76 18.06
C LEU A 52 12.50 -4.34 16.63
N ALA A 53 12.59 -5.66 16.49
CA ALA A 53 12.45 -6.35 15.22
C ALA A 53 11.05 -6.15 14.60
N ILE A 54 10.00 -6.12 15.43
CA ILE A 54 8.63 -5.80 14.98
C ILE A 54 8.58 -4.40 14.39
N GLY A 55 9.07 -3.39 15.11
CA GLY A 55 9.08 -2.01 14.62
C GLY A 55 9.87 -1.86 13.31
N MET A 56 11.07 -2.43 13.25
CA MET A 56 11.90 -2.40 12.05
C MET A 56 11.22 -3.11 10.88
N TYR A 57 10.66 -4.31 11.09
CA TYR A 57 9.96 -5.07 10.07
C TYR A 57 8.78 -4.27 9.50
N SER A 58 7.91 -3.73 10.35
CA SER A 58 6.70 -3.03 9.91
C SER A 58 7.03 -1.75 9.14
N LEU A 59 8.07 -1.02 9.56
CA LEU A 59 8.56 0.15 8.83
C LEU A 59 9.11 -0.24 7.45
N MET A 60 9.99 -1.25 7.39
CA MET A 60 10.59 -1.72 6.13
C MET A 60 9.51 -2.25 5.17
N TYR A 61 8.61 -3.07 5.68
CA TYR A 61 7.47 -3.60 4.92
C TYR A 61 6.62 -2.47 4.33
N THR A 62 6.29 -1.47 5.13
CA THR A 62 5.49 -0.32 4.66
C THR A 62 6.21 0.46 3.57
N LEU A 63 7.50 0.74 3.77
CA LEU A 63 8.31 1.44 2.78
C LEU A 63 8.38 0.68 1.45
N LEU A 64 8.60 -0.64 1.50
CA LEU A 64 8.66 -1.47 0.29
C LEU A 64 7.32 -1.51 -0.45
N VAL A 65 6.22 -1.68 0.28
CA VAL A 65 4.87 -1.72 -0.31
C VAL A 65 4.50 -0.36 -0.91
N VAL A 66 4.77 0.74 -0.21
CA VAL A 66 4.50 2.09 -0.72
C VAL A 66 5.36 2.37 -1.96
N ALA A 67 6.64 2.02 -1.94
CA ALA A 67 7.52 2.16 -3.10
C ALA A 67 7.01 1.36 -4.31
N LEU A 68 6.53 0.13 -4.08
CA LEU A 68 5.91 -0.69 -5.11
C LEU A 68 4.65 -0.04 -5.67
N LEU A 69 3.77 0.51 -4.83
CA LEU A 69 2.55 1.20 -5.29
C LEU A 69 2.88 2.45 -6.11
N VAL A 70 3.86 3.25 -5.67
CA VAL A 70 4.34 4.41 -6.43
C VAL A 70 4.88 3.97 -7.79
N PHE A 71 5.65 2.88 -7.83
CA PHE A 71 6.15 2.32 -9.08
C PHE A 71 5.02 1.86 -10.02
N VAL A 72 4.00 1.18 -9.50
CA VAL A 72 2.83 0.75 -10.29
C VAL A 72 2.09 1.96 -10.85
N VAL A 73 1.89 3.02 -10.06
CA VAL A 73 1.25 4.25 -10.54
C VAL A 73 2.11 4.96 -11.59
N PHE A 74 3.43 4.99 -11.40
CA PHE A 74 4.35 5.50 -12.41
C PHE A 74 4.21 4.76 -13.73
N VAL A 75 4.18 3.42 -13.70
CA VAL A 75 4.00 2.57 -14.89
C VAL A 75 2.64 2.83 -15.54
N TYR A 76 1.56 2.91 -14.75
CA TYR A 76 0.22 3.25 -15.25
C TYR A 76 0.22 4.59 -15.98
N ASN A 77 0.74 5.64 -15.34
CA ASN A 77 0.79 6.98 -15.89
C ASN A 77 1.65 7.06 -17.15
N PHE A 78 2.74 6.29 -17.22
CA PHE A 78 3.57 6.18 -18.42
C PHE A 78 2.76 5.63 -19.60
N PHE A 79 2.06 4.52 -19.39
CA PHE A 79 1.29 3.87 -20.45
C PHE A 79 0.07 4.70 -20.90
N THR A 80 -0.64 5.36 -20.00
CA THR A 80 -1.84 6.13 -20.34
C THR A 80 -1.55 7.51 -20.94
N ASN A 81 -0.46 8.17 -20.51
CA ASN A 81 -0.14 9.52 -20.96
C ASN A 81 0.90 9.55 -22.08
N ILE A 82 1.94 8.70 -22.03
CA ILE A 82 3.03 8.73 -23.02
C ILE A 82 2.72 7.79 -24.18
N VAL A 83 2.31 6.55 -23.90
CA VAL A 83 2.00 5.56 -24.96
C VAL A 83 0.61 5.78 -25.56
N GLY A 84 -0.25 6.55 -24.89
CA GLY A 84 -1.58 6.91 -25.39
C GLY A 84 -2.62 5.79 -25.24
N LEU A 85 -2.38 4.82 -24.37
CA LEU A 85 -3.38 3.80 -24.04
C LEU A 85 -4.57 4.43 -23.31
N LYS A 86 -5.77 3.88 -23.55
CA LYS A 86 -7.00 4.33 -22.87
C LYS A 86 -6.90 3.99 -21.38
N GLY A 87 -7.25 4.96 -20.53
CA GLY A 87 -7.30 4.78 -19.09
C GLY A 87 -8.52 4.00 -18.64
N ILE A 88 -8.65 3.81 -17.32
CA ILE A 88 -9.81 3.18 -16.70
C ILE A 88 -11.02 4.11 -16.85
N LYS A 89 -12.12 3.58 -17.41
CA LYS A 89 -13.39 4.29 -17.60
C LYS A 89 -14.37 3.88 -16.50
N PHE A 90 -14.93 4.87 -15.83
CA PHE A 90 -16.00 4.71 -14.87
C PHE A 90 -17.28 5.30 -15.46
N ASP A 91 -18.36 4.51 -15.49
CA ASP A 91 -19.70 5.01 -15.75
C ASP A 91 -20.34 5.27 -14.39
N ILE A 92 -20.48 6.54 -14.02
CA ILE A 92 -21.14 6.93 -12.77
C ILE A 92 -22.59 7.25 -13.13
N GLU A 93 -23.49 6.42 -12.64
CA GLU A 93 -24.94 6.65 -12.67
C GLU A 93 -25.28 7.61 -11.52
N GLU A 94 -25.59 8.86 -11.86
CA GLU A 94 -26.07 9.85 -10.88
C GLU A 94 -27.52 9.49 -10.54
N ILE A 95 -27.75 9.03 -9.32
CA ILE A 95 -29.10 8.94 -8.78
C ILE A 95 -29.54 10.38 -8.49
N ASN A 96 -30.27 11.00 -9.41
CA ASN A 96 -30.95 12.27 -9.17
C ASN A 96 -31.91 12.07 -8.00
N GLN A 97 -31.54 12.52 -6.81
CA GLN A 97 -32.48 12.73 -5.72
C GLN A 97 -33.31 13.97 -6.07
N GLU A 98 -34.34 13.79 -6.90
CA GLU A 98 -35.43 14.74 -7.02
C GLU A 98 -36.20 14.74 -5.69
N ASN A 99 -36.04 15.81 -4.92
CA ASN A 99 -37.01 16.25 -3.91
C ASN A 99 -37.50 17.64 -4.30
#